data_AF-A0A6F8XMZ0-F1
#
_entry.id   AF-A0A6F8XMZ0-F1
#
_cell.length_a   1.000
_cell.length_b   1.000
_cell.length_c   1.000
_cell.angle_alpha   90.00
_cell.angle_beta   90.00
_cell.angle_gamma   90.00
#
_symmetry.space_group_name_H-M   'P 1'
#
loop_
_entity.id
_entity.type
_entity.pdbx_description
1 polymer ?
#
loop_
_entity_poly.entity_id
_entity_poly.type
_entity_poly.pdbx_seq_one_letter_code
_entity_poly.pdbx_strand_id
1 'polypeptide(L)'
;MERVSIRPAVGIALASAVLAIGCSAGRPTTSSPESPPGTSLAADATTTAIDRLKAGTAFIDQVSFAATVVITDGELTFEARTDNVNKRAAVTVTTPANVTQIRMIGDAVYLASDPPLSTAPKGWMILDPAKVPASFAPSFDRGKNDPGGSARLINAITSAQVTGSEVSGTIDLVKIGTGNGISFRFDPGSTVPDSARRQEFRAALDSQGRLTSFAVLGSQGVPRARLEYRGFGTAVTVSRPPAAVPAPDTVYPLLGLR
;
A
#
# COMPACT_ATOMS: atom_id res chain seq x y z
N MET A 1 5.18 -9.69 -29.61
CA MET A 1 4.74 -8.92 -28.42
C MET A 1 5.16 -9.71 -27.20
N GLU A 2 6.23 -9.29 -26.53
CA GLU A 2 6.70 -9.90 -25.30
C GLU A 2 5.69 -9.56 -24.19
N ARG A 3 5.14 -10.58 -23.51
CA ARG A 3 4.18 -10.37 -22.42
C ARG A 3 4.95 -10.00 -21.16
N VAL A 4 4.87 -8.74 -20.74
CA VAL A 4 5.36 -8.33 -19.41
C VAL A 4 4.54 -9.05 -18.35
N SER A 5 5.19 -9.85 -17.51
CA SER A 5 4.55 -10.55 -16.39
C SER A 5 4.40 -9.58 -15.22
N ILE A 6 3.18 -9.09 -14.99
CA ILE A 6 2.87 -8.23 -13.85
C ILE A 6 2.23 -9.09 -12.78
N ARG A 7 2.89 -9.20 -11.63
CA ARG A 7 2.36 -9.96 -10.50
C ARG A 7 1.91 -9.00 -9.41
N PRO A 8 0.65 -9.09 -8.94
CA PRO A 8 0.25 -8.38 -7.75
C PRO A 8 1.03 -8.90 -6.55
N ALA A 9 1.41 -8.00 -5.64
CA ALA A 9 2.04 -8.37 -4.39
C ALA A 9 1.49 -7.47 -3.28
N VAL A 10 1.27 -8.03 -2.09
CA VAL A 10 1.17 -7.24 -0.87
C VAL A 10 2.54 -7.30 -0.22
N GLY A 11 3.24 -6.17 -0.23
CA GLY A 11 4.50 -6.04 0.48
C GLY A 11 4.29 -5.50 1.87
N ILE A 12 5.34 -5.54 2.69
CA ILE A 12 5.59 -4.61 3.79
C ILE A 12 7.02 -4.07 3.50
N ALA A 13 7.34 -2.79 3.66
CA ALA A 13 8.72 -2.27 3.42
C ALA A 13 8.79 -0.75 3.61
N LEU A 14 9.95 -0.29 4.10
CA LEU A 14 10.34 1.09 4.33
C LEU A 14 11.26 1.61 3.22
N ALA A 15 10.98 2.81 2.74
CA ALA A 15 11.77 3.53 1.75
C ALA A 15 12.98 4.24 2.40
N SER A 16 14.17 4.00 1.85
CA SER A 16 15.38 4.77 2.11
C SER A 16 15.46 5.94 1.13
N ALA A 17 15.41 7.17 1.62
CA ALA A 17 15.56 8.38 0.81
C ALA A 17 17.04 8.69 0.57
N VAL A 18 17.46 8.79 -0.69
CA VAL A 18 18.75 9.37 -1.10
C VAL A 18 18.47 10.71 -1.78
N LEU A 19 19.10 11.76 -1.25
CA LEU A 19 19.03 13.14 -1.74
C LEU A 19 19.60 13.25 -3.17
N ALA A 20 18.92 14.01 -4.02
CA ALA A 20 19.47 14.57 -5.25
C ALA A 20 19.76 16.06 -5.05
N ILE A 21 20.99 16.47 -5.36
CA ILE A 21 21.40 17.87 -5.54
C ILE A 21 21.95 17.99 -6.97
N GLY A 22 21.55 19.03 -7.71
CA GLY A 22 22.25 19.45 -8.92
C GLY A 22 21.47 20.39 -9.85
N CYS A 23 21.61 21.70 -9.65
CA CYS A 23 21.33 22.81 -10.59
C CYS A 23 22.25 22.72 -11.86
N SER A 24 22.13 23.40 -13.01
CA SER A 24 21.43 24.62 -13.48
C SER A 24 21.72 24.86 -14.99
N ALA A 25 21.05 25.87 -15.59
CA ALA A 25 21.34 26.65 -16.83
C ALA A 25 21.12 25.95 -18.19
N GLY A 26 20.51 26.51 -19.25
CA GLY A 26 19.99 27.85 -19.57
C GLY A 26 20.26 28.14 -21.07
N ARG A 27 19.22 28.42 -21.89
CA ARG A 27 19.34 29.11 -23.19
C ARG A 27 17.97 29.62 -23.66
N PRO A 28 17.84 30.88 -24.12
CA PRO A 28 16.60 31.42 -24.67
C PRO A 28 16.50 31.06 -26.15
N THR A 29 15.35 30.52 -26.57
CA THR A 29 15.02 30.32 -27.97
C THR A 29 13.71 31.01 -28.31
N THR A 30 13.77 31.67 -29.46
CA THR A 30 12.83 32.56 -30.14
C THR A 30 11.38 32.08 -30.15
N SER A 31 10.49 33.03 -29.86
CA SER A 31 9.04 32.92 -29.77
C SER A 31 8.38 32.59 -31.12
N SER A 32 7.67 31.46 -31.14
CA SER A 32 6.63 31.07 -32.10
C SER A 32 5.25 31.27 -31.45
N PRO A 33 4.14 31.51 -32.18
CA PRO A 33 2.87 31.91 -31.58
C PRO A 33 2.37 30.88 -30.56
N GLU A 34 2.22 31.34 -29.33
CA GLU A 34 1.94 30.58 -28.12
C GLU A 34 0.46 30.16 -28.10
N SER A 35 0.22 28.85 -28.22
CA SER A 35 -1.05 28.24 -27.81
C SER A 35 -1.28 28.53 -26.31
N PRO A 36 -2.52 28.79 -25.86
CA PRO A 36 -2.77 29.31 -24.53
C PRO A 36 -2.29 28.35 -23.42
N PRO A 37 -1.86 28.88 -22.27
CA PRO A 37 -1.22 28.13 -21.18
C PRO A 37 -2.26 27.28 -20.42
N GLY A 38 -2.57 26.11 -20.95
CA GLY A 38 -3.47 25.14 -20.31
C GLY A 38 -2.80 24.29 -19.21
N THR A 39 -1.47 24.35 -19.08
CA THR A 39 -0.70 23.40 -18.26
C THR A 39 -0.69 23.72 -16.76
N SER A 40 -0.82 25.01 -16.37
CA SER A 40 -0.76 25.43 -14.95
C SER A 40 -1.98 24.95 -14.16
N LEU A 41 -3.19 25.15 -14.70
CA LEU A 41 -4.43 24.82 -14.01
C LEU A 41 -4.58 23.31 -13.72
N ALA A 42 -4.09 22.46 -14.64
CA ALA A 42 -4.11 21.01 -14.46
C ALA A 42 -3.13 20.54 -13.37
N ALA A 43 -1.95 21.18 -13.28
CA ALA A 43 -0.97 20.90 -12.24
C ALA A 43 -1.45 21.35 -10.85
N ASP A 44 -2.08 22.51 -10.77
CA ASP A 44 -2.65 23.05 -9.52
C ASP A 44 -3.81 22.18 -9.02
N ALA A 45 -4.70 21.73 -9.92
CA ALA A 45 -5.78 20.81 -9.60
C ALA A 45 -5.26 19.46 -9.08
N THR A 46 -4.20 18.92 -9.72
CA THR A 46 -3.57 17.66 -9.30
C THR A 46 -2.95 17.81 -7.91
N THR A 47 -2.24 18.90 -7.65
CA THR A 47 -1.61 19.18 -6.36
C THR A 47 -2.66 19.27 -5.26
N THR A 48 -3.73 20.03 -5.50
CA THR A 48 -4.87 20.17 -4.58
C THR A 48 -5.52 18.83 -4.26
N ALA A 49 -5.73 17.98 -5.27
CA ALA A 49 -6.30 16.65 -5.10
C ALA A 49 -5.40 15.74 -4.27
N ILE A 50 -4.09 15.73 -4.54
CA ILE A 50 -3.09 14.95 -3.77
C ILE A 50 -3.05 15.41 -2.31
N ASP A 51 -3.04 16.71 -2.05
CA ASP A 51 -3.01 17.25 -0.68
C ASP A 51 -4.29 16.90 0.07
N ARG A 52 -5.45 16.93 -0.61
CA ARG A 52 -6.72 16.48 -0.02
C ARG A 52 -6.70 15.00 0.35
N LEU A 53 -6.16 14.14 -0.53
CA LEU A 53 -6.01 12.71 -0.23
C LEU A 53 -5.04 12.46 0.93
N LYS A 54 -3.91 13.18 0.99
CA LYS A 54 -2.95 13.10 2.11
C LYS A 54 -3.58 13.54 3.43
N ALA A 55 -4.35 14.62 3.43
CA ALA A 55 -5.11 15.03 4.62
C ALA A 55 -6.11 13.93 5.04
N GLY A 56 -6.75 13.29 4.05
CA GLY A 56 -7.70 12.21 4.27
C GLY A 56 -7.11 10.94 4.90
N THR A 57 -5.79 10.76 4.95
CA THR A 57 -5.15 9.62 5.61
C THR A 57 -4.69 9.93 7.04
N ALA A 58 -4.88 11.15 7.54
CA ALA A 58 -4.45 11.55 8.88
C ALA A 58 -5.05 10.69 10.01
N PHE A 59 -6.22 10.08 9.78
CA PHE A 59 -6.87 9.19 10.75
C PHE A 59 -5.99 7.99 11.14
N ILE A 60 -5.09 7.54 10.25
CA ILE A 60 -4.27 6.34 10.44
C ILE A 60 -3.47 6.45 11.74
N ASP A 61 -2.96 7.64 12.06
CA ASP A 61 -2.15 7.86 13.27
C ASP A 61 -2.98 8.29 14.50
N GLN A 62 -4.28 8.51 14.33
CA GLN A 62 -5.11 9.19 15.34
C GLN A 62 -6.16 8.27 15.97
N VAL A 63 -6.67 7.31 15.21
CA VAL A 63 -7.78 6.45 15.64
C VAL A 63 -7.56 5.02 15.21
N SER A 64 -8.34 4.12 15.79
CA SER A 64 -8.49 2.78 15.25
C SER A 64 -9.31 2.78 13.95
N PHE A 65 -9.09 1.78 13.10
CA PHE A 65 -9.82 1.61 11.85
C PHE A 65 -9.74 0.15 11.38
N ALA A 66 -10.59 -0.20 10.43
CA ALA A 66 -10.48 -1.42 9.65
C ALA A 66 -10.09 -1.09 8.21
N ALA A 67 -9.29 -1.96 7.60
CA ALA A 67 -8.91 -1.87 6.19
C ALA A 67 -9.21 -3.19 5.48
N THR A 68 -9.73 -3.11 4.26
CA THR A 68 -9.86 -4.27 3.37
C THR A 68 -9.15 -3.95 2.06
N VAL A 69 -8.27 -4.83 1.61
CA VAL A 69 -7.63 -4.77 0.30
C VAL A 69 -8.03 -6.00 -0.49
N VAL A 70 -8.43 -5.81 -1.74
CA VAL A 70 -8.78 -6.87 -2.68
C VAL A 70 -7.98 -6.65 -3.96
N ILE A 71 -7.29 -7.69 -4.43
CA ILE A 71 -6.55 -7.69 -5.69
C ILE A 71 -7.04 -8.85 -6.57
N THR A 72 -7.13 -8.59 -7.87
CA THR A 72 -7.62 -9.53 -8.90
C THR A 72 -8.99 -10.10 -8.53
N ASP A 73 -9.94 -9.21 -8.23
CA ASP A 73 -11.35 -9.55 -7.98
C ASP A 73 -11.57 -10.68 -6.94
N GLY A 74 -10.68 -10.78 -5.94
CA GLY A 74 -10.83 -11.69 -4.80
C GLY A 74 -9.74 -12.76 -4.67
N GLU A 75 -8.85 -12.92 -5.65
CA GLU A 75 -7.75 -13.89 -5.57
C GLU A 75 -6.78 -13.57 -4.42
N LEU A 76 -6.61 -12.30 -4.09
CA LEU A 76 -5.90 -11.91 -2.87
C LEU A 76 -6.77 -10.94 -2.08
N THR A 77 -7.12 -11.34 -0.87
CA THR A 77 -7.85 -10.49 0.08
C THR A 77 -6.99 -10.28 1.32
N PHE A 78 -6.95 -9.05 1.79
CA PHE A 78 -6.27 -8.67 3.01
C PHE A 78 -7.27 -7.89 3.85
N GLU A 79 -7.49 -8.34 5.09
CA GLU A 79 -8.39 -7.70 6.05
C GLU A 79 -7.61 -7.35 7.31
N ALA A 80 -7.65 -6.09 7.71
CA ALA A 80 -6.99 -5.61 8.91
C ALA A 80 -7.95 -4.86 9.83
N ARG A 81 -7.70 -5.00 11.13
CA ARG A 81 -8.19 -4.11 12.19
C ARG A 81 -6.97 -3.57 12.91
N THR A 82 -6.84 -2.25 12.94
CA THR A 82 -5.66 -1.56 13.43
C THR A 82 -6.06 -0.52 14.46
N ASP A 83 -5.28 -0.43 15.53
CA ASP A 83 -5.36 0.61 16.54
C ASP A 83 -3.92 1.04 16.86
N ASN A 84 -3.47 2.06 16.13
CA ASN A 84 -2.09 2.55 16.19
C ASN A 84 -1.80 3.24 17.54
N VAL A 85 -2.79 3.90 18.12
CA VAL A 85 -2.68 4.55 19.43
C VAL A 85 -2.35 3.53 20.52
N ASN A 86 -3.03 2.38 20.50
CA ASN A 86 -2.82 1.32 21.49
C ASN A 86 -1.91 0.18 20.99
N LYS A 87 -1.17 0.40 19.90
CA LYS A 87 -0.20 -0.53 19.31
C LYS A 87 -0.74 -1.96 19.18
N ARG A 88 -1.89 -2.12 18.53
CA ARG A 88 -2.47 -3.44 18.26
C ARG A 88 -3.06 -3.53 16.87
N ALA A 89 -2.84 -4.68 16.23
CA ALA A 89 -3.41 -4.97 14.93
C ALA A 89 -3.72 -6.46 14.79
N ALA A 90 -4.78 -6.78 14.05
CA ALA A 90 -5.08 -8.12 13.61
C ALA A 90 -5.30 -8.11 12.10
N VAL A 91 -4.62 -8.99 11.40
CA VAL A 91 -4.60 -9.06 9.94
C VAL A 91 -4.90 -10.49 9.51
N THR A 92 -5.72 -10.64 8.48
CA THR A 92 -5.93 -11.89 7.74
C THR A 92 -5.58 -11.65 6.29
N VAL A 93 -4.72 -12.49 5.73
CA VAL A 93 -4.37 -12.51 4.31
C VAL A 93 -4.88 -13.83 3.74
N THR A 94 -5.75 -13.75 2.75
CA THR A 94 -6.35 -14.91 2.09
C THR A 94 -5.93 -14.93 0.63
N THR A 95 -5.39 -16.07 0.20
CA THR A 95 -5.15 -16.41 -1.20
C THR A 95 -5.89 -17.72 -1.51
N PRO A 96 -5.91 -18.22 -2.76
CA PRO A 96 -6.50 -19.53 -3.06
C PRO A 96 -5.73 -20.68 -2.40
N ALA A 97 -4.45 -20.45 -2.05
CA ALA A 97 -3.56 -21.48 -1.53
C ALA A 97 -3.45 -21.48 -0.01
N ASN A 98 -3.66 -20.33 0.65
CA ASN A 98 -3.41 -20.19 2.08
C ASN A 98 -4.21 -19.05 2.72
N VAL A 99 -4.48 -19.22 4.01
CA VAL A 99 -4.94 -18.16 4.92
C VAL A 99 -3.84 -17.91 5.94
N THR A 100 -3.30 -16.70 5.96
CA THR A 100 -2.28 -16.26 6.92
C THR A 100 -2.91 -15.26 7.88
N GLN A 101 -2.72 -15.46 9.18
CA GLN A 101 -3.17 -14.55 10.22
C GLN A 101 -1.97 -13.93 10.92
N ILE A 102 -1.99 -12.61 11.10
CA ILE A 102 -0.98 -11.86 11.84
C ILE A 102 -1.66 -11.13 12.98
N ARG A 103 -1.07 -11.16 14.18
CA ARG A 103 -1.48 -10.30 15.30
C ARG A 103 -0.27 -9.53 15.80
N MET A 104 -0.47 -8.24 16.04
CA MET A 104 0.53 -7.37 16.64
C MET A 104 -0.01 -6.84 17.96
N ILE A 105 0.80 -6.91 19.01
CA ILE A 105 0.49 -6.39 20.34
C ILE A 105 1.76 -5.78 20.92
N GLY A 106 1.84 -4.46 20.97
CA GLY A 106 3.12 -3.77 21.17
C GLY A 106 4.11 -4.16 20.07
N ASP A 107 5.31 -4.59 20.47
CA ASP A 107 6.35 -5.02 19.52
C ASP A 107 6.29 -6.53 19.21
N ALA A 108 5.38 -7.27 19.86
CA ALA A 108 5.23 -8.70 19.62
C ALA A 108 4.40 -8.96 18.36
N VAL A 109 4.96 -9.77 17.44
CA VAL A 109 4.29 -10.21 16.21
C VAL A 109 4.02 -11.70 16.29
N TYR A 110 2.75 -12.07 16.12
CA TYR A 110 2.30 -13.45 16.06
C TYR A 110 1.86 -13.78 14.64
N LEU A 111 2.17 -14.99 14.19
CA LEU A 111 1.88 -15.48 12.85
C LEU A 111 1.26 -16.87 12.93
N ALA A 112 0.20 -17.10 12.18
CA ALA A 112 -0.35 -18.43 11.90
C ALA A 112 -0.66 -18.53 10.40
N SER A 113 -0.61 -19.74 9.85
CA SER A 113 -0.98 -20.00 8.46
C SER A 113 -1.67 -21.34 8.34
N ASP A 114 -2.65 -21.42 7.45
CA ASP A 114 -3.34 -22.64 7.05
C ASP A 114 -3.37 -22.75 5.51
N PRO A 115 -2.70 -23.73 4.89
CA PRO A 115 -1.81 -24.71 5.54
C PRO A 115 -0.56 -24.05 6.17
N PRO A 116 0.16 -24.75 7.05
CA PRO A 116 1.39 -24.23 7.66
C PRO A 116 2.44 -23.81 6.62
N LEU A 117 3.21 -22.76 6.94
CA LEU A 117 4.29 -22.28 6.09
C LEU A 117 5.48 -23.25 6.12
N SER A 118 5.61 -24.10 5.11
CA SER A 118 6.74 -25.04 4.98
C SER A 118 6.91 -25.91 6.24
N THR A 119 8.07 -25.85 6.90
CA THR A 119 8.38 -26.59 8.14
C THR A 119 7.88 -25.92 9.42
N ALA A 120 7.07 -24.86 9.31
CA ALA A 120 6.48 -24.21 10.47
C ALA A 120 5.57 -25.15 11.27
N PRO A 121 5.56 -25.06 12.61
CA PRO A 121 4.60 -25.77 13.42
C PRO A 121 3.16 -25.35 13.08
N LYS A 122 2.21 -26.26 13.30
CA LYS A 122 0.78 -25.93 13.24
C LYS A 122 0.45 -24.94 14.37
N GLY A 123 -0.42 -23.98 14.08
CA GLY A 123 -0.91 -23.01 15.05
C GLY A 123 -0.11 -21.70 15.05
N TRP A 124 -0.17 -21.00 16.18
CA TRP A 124 0.43 -19.68 16.32
C TRP A 124 1.91 -19.75 16.66
N MET A 125 2.68 -18.90 16.00
CA MET A 125 4.08 -18.66 16.28
C MET A 125 4.27 -17.23 16.76
N ILE A 126 5.26 -16.99 17.63
CA ILE A 126 5.79 -15.66 17.91
C ILE A 126 7.07 -15.44 17.11
N LEU A 127 7.13 -14.35 16.36
CA LEU A 127 8.31 -13.98 15.58
C LEU A 127 9.33 -13.27 16.47
N ASP A 128 10.62 -13.54 16.24
CA ASP A 128 11.72 -12.77 16.78
C ASP A 128 11.91 -11.49 15.95
N PRO A 129 11.66 -10.29 16.51
CA PRO A 129 11.77 -9.04 15.77
C PRO A 129 13.17 -8.82 15.16
N ALA A 130 14.24 -9.35 15.76
CA ALA A 130 15.59 -9.22 15.24
C ALA A 130 15.84 -10.03 13.95
N LYS A 131 14.99 -11.04 13.68
CA LYS A 131 15.08 -11.92 12.51
C LYS A 131 14.03 -11.58 11.45
N VAL A 132 13.03 -10.78 11.79
CA VAL A 132 11.99 -10.34 10.83
C VAL A 132 12.65 -9.48 9.74
N PRO A 133 12.50 -9.85 8.45
CA PRO A 133 13.00 -9.02 7.36
C PRO A 133 12.42 -7.61 7.42
N ALA A 134 13.21 -6.60 7.06
CA ALA A 134 12.72 -5.22 7.01
C ALA A 134 11.51 -5.04 6.06
N SER A 135 11.38 -5.94 5.06
CA SER A 135 10.22 -6.03 4.15
C SER A 135 9.02 -6.80 4.73
N PHE A 136 9.08 -7.19 6.00
CA PHE A 136 7.96 -7.75 6.73
C PHE A 136 7.72 -7.02 8.06
N ALA A 137 8.73 -6.30 8.56
CA ALA A 137 8.74 -5.61 9.84
C ALA A 137 7.54 -4.65 9.97
N PRO A 138 6.46 -5.09 10.64
CA PRO A 138 5.30 -4.26 10.79
C PRO A 138 5.59 -3.32 11.98
N SER A 139 5.33 -2.03 11.80
CA SER A 139 5.68 -1.01 12.78
C SER A 139 4.48 -0.13 13.07
N PHE A 140 4.29 0.25 14.33
CA PHE A 140 3.34 1.26 14.79
C PHE A 140 3.88 2.70 14.71
N ASP A 141 5.06 2.89 14.12
CA ASP A 141 5.59 4.23 13.86
C ASP A 141 4.62 5.04 13.00
N ARG A 142 4.61 6.34 13.25
CA ARG A 142 3.73 7.29 12.57
C ARG A 142 3.84 7.17 11.05
N GLY A 143 2.71 6.99 10.39
CA GLY A 143 2.62 6.83 8.93
C GLY A 143 3.19 5.52 8.38
N LYS A 144 3.57 4.56 9.23
CA LYS A 144 4.11 3.26 8.80
C LYS A 144 3.10 2.11 8.93
N ASN A 145 2.16 2.20 9.87
CA ASN A 145 1.12 1.18 10.02
C ASN A 145 -0.15 1.46 9.21
N ASP A 146 0.02 1.56 7.89
CA ASP A 146 -1.08 1.60 6.96
C ASP A 146 -1.16 0.26 6.19
N PRO A 147 -2.12 -0.61 6.55
CA PRO A 147 -2.28 -1.89 5.87
C PRO A 147 -2.66 -1.75 4.38
N GLY A 148 -3.20 -0.61 3.98
CA GLY A 148 -3.57 -0.32 2.59
C GLY A 148 -2.45 0.28 1.74
N GLY A 149 -1.44 0.89 2.37
CA GLY A 149 -0.36 1.58 1.67
C GLY A 149 -0.77 2.87 0.96
N SER A 150 -1.85 3.52 1.40
CA SER A 150 -2.45 4.71 0.78
C SER A 150 -1.44 5.83 0.52
N ALA A 151 -0.51 6.09 1.44
CA ALA A 151 0.51 7.12 1.25
C ALA A 151 1.37 6.89 0.00
N ARG A 152 1.76 5.64 -0.28
CA ARG A 152 2.53 5.30 -1.49
C ARG A 152 1.67 5.39 -2.75
N LEU A 153 0.41 4.96 -2.67
CA LEU A 153 -0.55 5.07 -3.78
C LEU A 153 -0.77 6.54 -4.15
N ILE A 154 -0.97 7.42 -3.16
CA ILE A 154 -1.18 8.86 -3.36
C ILE A 154 0.08 9.51 -3.95
N ASN A 155 1.27 9.16 -3.47
CA ASN A 155 2.53 9.72 -3.98
C ASN A 155 2.83 9.28 -5.43
N ALA A 156 2.20 8.20 -5.91
CA ALA A 156 2.36 7.71 -7.27
C ALA A 156 1.38 8.35 -8.27
N ILE A 157 0.44 9.20 -7.82
CA ILE A 157 -0.51 9.91 -8.67
C ILE A 157 0.24 10.87 -9.61
N THR A 158 -0.11 10.83 -10.90
CA THR A 158 0.45 11.69 -11.94
C THR A 158 -0.51 12.75 -12.44
N SER A 159 -1.81 12.50 -12.33
CA SER A 159 -2.85 13.50 -12.55
C SER A 159 -4.03 13.19 -11.65
N ALA A 160 -4.70 14.22 -11.15
CA ALA A 160 -5.90 14.04 -10.35
C ALA A 160 -6.85 15.22 -10.47
N GLN A 161 -8.15 14.92 -10.40
CA GLN A 161 -9.22 15.90 -10.35
C GLN A 161 -10.18 15.51 -9.24
N VAL A 162 -10.75 16.53 -8.60
CA VAL A 162 -11.71 16.39 -7.50
C VAL A 162 -13.10 16.70 -8.02
N THR A 163 -14.05 15.80 -7.76
CA THR A 163 -15.46 15.98 -8.08
C THR A 163 -16.28 15.66 -6.84
N GLY A 164 -16.63 16.69 -6.06
CA GLY A 164 -17.32 16.52 -4.79
C GLY A 164 -16.45 15.80 -3.75
N SER A 165 -16.86 14.60 -3.35
CA SER A 165 -16.13 13.69 -2.44
C SER A 165 -15.23 12.69 -3.17
N GLU A 166 -15.28 12.65 -4.50
CA GLU A 166 -14.51 11.72 -5.32
C GLU A 166 -13.24 12.39 -5.85
N VAL A 167 -12.18 11.60 -5.97
CA VAL A 167 -10.94 11.97 -6.65
C VAL A 167 -10.63 10.91 -7.70
N SER A 168 -10.34 11.32 -8.92
CA SER A 168 -10.00 10.40 -10.01
C SER A 168 -8.86 10.95 -10.86
N GLY A 169 -8.13 10.06 -11.52
CA GLY A 169 -7.08 10.45 -12.44
C GLY A 169 -6.16 9.29 -12.81
N THR A 170 -4.88 9.59 -12.96
CA THR A 170 -3.86 8.60 -13.36
C THR A 170 -2.82 8.39 -12.27
N ILE A 171 -2.39 7.13 -12.14
CA ILE A 171 -1.34 6.68 -11.23
C ILE A 171 -0.24 5.96 -12.01
N ASP A 172 1.01 6.18 -11.61
CA ASP A 172 2.18 5.51 -12.16
C ASP A 172 2.57 4.33 -11.26
N LEU A 173 2.28 3.12 -11.71
CA LEU A 173 2.46 1.92 -10.90
C LEU A 173 3.92 1.64 -10.53
N VAL A 174 4.88 2.11 -11.33
CA VAL A 174 6.30 1.97 -11.03
C VAL A 174 6.69 2.86 -9.85
N LYS A 175 6.04 4.03 -9.71
CA LYS A 175 6.29 4.97 -8.59
C LYS A 175 5.71 4.53 -7.25
N ILE A 176 4.78 3.58 -7.23
CA ILE A 176 4.23 3.03 -5.97
C ILE A 176 5.35 2.38 -5.15
N GLY A 177 6.30 1.72 -5.82
CA GLY A 177 7.37 0.96 -5.19
C GLY A 177 6.85 -0.28 -4.44
N THR A 178 7.68 -0.82 -3.56
CA THR A 178 7.35 -1.94 -2.68
C THR A 178 7.04 -1.45 -1.27
N GLY A 179 6.05 -2.06 -0.61
CA GLY A 179 5.79 -1.84 0.82
C GLY A 179 4.40 -2.27 1.26
N ASN A 180 4.01 -1.89 2.49
CA ASN A 180 2.75 -2.27 3.17
C ASN A 180 1.53 -2.04 2.28
N GLY A 181 0.69 -3.06 2.06
CA GLY A 181 -0.54 -2.93 1.26
C GLY A 181 -0.32 -3.11 -0.25
N ILE A 182 -1.08 -2.40 -1.07
CA ILE A 182 -1.09 -2.60 -2.53
C ILE A 182 0.30 -2.29 -3.11
N SER A 183 0.89 -3.27 -3.81
CA SER A 183 2.13 -3.12 -4.56
C SER A 183 2.03 -3.85 -5.91
N PHE A 184 2.75 -3.34 -6.90
CA PHE A 184 2.86 -3.96 -8.23
C PHE A 184 4.31 -4.29 -8.50
N ARG A 185 4.59 -5.51 -8.95
CA ARG A 185 5.94 -5.93 -9.29
C ARG A 185 6.09 -6.05 -10.79
N PHE A 186 7.19 -5.48 -11.26
CA PHE A 186 7.68 -5.57 -12.62
C PHE A 186 9.02 -6.29 -12.59
N ASP A 187 9.29 -7.10 -13.61
CA ASP A 187 10.53 -7.87 -13.69
C ASP A 187 11.73 -6.92 -13.79
N PRO A 188 12.81 -7.12 -13.01
CA PRO A 188 14.00 -6.30 -13.11
C PRO A 188 14.56 -6.28 -14.54
N GLY A 189 14.87 -5.08 -15.05
CA GLY A 189 15.38 -4.89 -16.42
C GLY A 189 14.34 -4.96 -17.53
N SER A 190 13.07 -5.24 -17.20
CA SER A 190 11.98 -5.16 -18.19
C SER A 190 11.59 -3.71 -18.45
N THR A 191 11.35 -3.39 -19.73
CA THR A 191 10.72 -2.12 -20.11
C THR A 191 9.22 -2.25 -19.88
N VAL A 192 8.68 -1.52 -18.90
CA VAL A 192 7.24 -1.46 -18.65
C VAL A 192 6.59 -0.52 -19.67
N PRO A 193 5.70 -1.01 -20.56
CA PRO A 193 5.00 -0.15 -21.51
C PRO A 193 4.21 0.94 -20.79
N ASP A 194 4.13 2.12 -21.38
CA ASP A 194 3.41 3.25 -20.78
C ASP A 194 1.94 2.91 -20.44
N SER A 195 1.30 2.07 -21.25
CA SER A 195 -0.07 1.61 -21.03
C SER A 195 -0.24 0.65 -19.85
N ALA A 196 0.83 -0.06 -19.45
CA ALA A 196 0.86 -0.89 -18.24
C ALA A 196 1.28 -0.06 -17.03
N ARG A 197 2.20 0.90 -17.23
CA ARG A 197 2.71 1.79 -16.19
C ARG A 197 1.66 2.77 -15.68
N ARG A 198 0.90 3.41 -16.58
CA ARG A 198 -0.09 4.43 -16.24
C ARG A 198 -1.46 3.79 -16.17
N GLN A 199 -2.06 3.78 -14.99
CA GLN A 199 -3.40 3.24 -14.77
C GLN A 199 -4.35 4.33 -14.31
N GLU A 200 -5.64 4.13 -14.59
CA GLU A 200 -6.68 4.93 -13.98
C GLU A 200 -6.89 4.53 -12.52
N PHE A 201 -7.15 5.54 -11.69
CA PHE A 201 -7.57 5.33 -10.30
C PHE A 201 -8.82 6.14 -9.96
N ARG A 202 -9.51 5.67 -8.91
CA ARG A 202 -10.60 6.37 -8.23
C ARG A 202 -10.40 6.29 -6.72
N ALA A 203 -10.75 7.34 -6.01
CA ALA A 203 -10.71 7.39 -4.56
C ALA A 203 -11.90 8.18 -4.03
N ALA A 204 -12.43 7.76 -2.88
CA ALA A 204 -13.56 8.43 -2.24
C ALA A 204 -13.18 8.91 -0.84
N LEU A 205 -13.71 10.07 -0.48
CA LEU A 205 -13.62 10.66 0.86
C LEU A 205 -14.99 10.65 1.53
N ASP A 206 -15.05 10.48 2.85
CA ASP A 206 -16.30 10.69 3.60
C ASP A 206 -16.60 12.18 3.85
N SER A 207 -17.71 12.45 4.53
CA SER A 207 -18.13 13.81 4.91
C SER A 207 -17.17 14.52 5.87
N GLN A 208 -16.28 13.79 6.54
CA GLN A 208 -15.22 14.34 7.39
C GLN A 208 -13.90 14.51 6.62
N GLY A 209 -13.89 14.21 5.31
CA GLY A 209 -12.71 14.30 4.45
C GLY A 209 -11.73 13.14 4.61
N ARG A 210 -12.11 12.06 5.29
CA ARG A 210 -11.24 10.87 5.45
C ARG A 210 -11.30 9.99 4.21
N LEU A 211 -10.17 9.42 3.82
CA LEU A 211 -10.11 8.44 2.74
C LEU A 211 -10.87 7.16 3.14
N THR A 212 -11.91 6.82 2.38
CA THR A 212 -12.70 5.60 2.59
C THR A 212 -12.45 4.54 1.53
N SER A 213 -12.02 4.93 0.32
CA SER A 213 -11.65 3.96 -0.71
C SER A 213 -10.56 4.48 -1.65
N PHE A 214 -9.78 3.57 -2.20
CA PHE A 214 -8.84 3.82 -3.29
C PHE A 214 -8.82 2.60 -4.21
N ALA A 215 -9.03 2.77 -5.51
CA ALA A 215 -9.08 1.70 -6.48
C ALA A 215 -8.20 2.02 -7.69
N VAL A 216 -7.32 1.09 -8.04
CA VAL A 216 -6.62 1.02 -9.33
C VAL A 216 -7.47 0.14 -10.24
N LEU A 217 -7.95 0.69 -11.36
CA LEU A 217 -8.97 0.04 -12.18
C LEU A 217 -8.46 -1.13 -13.02
N GLY A 218 -7.15 -1.21 -13.23
CA GLY A 218 -6.46 -2.27 -13.97
C GLY A 218 -6.79 -2.28 -15.47
N SER A 219 -5.78 -2.40 -16.31
CA SER A 219 -5.93 -2.55 -17.75
C SER A 219 -4.68 -3.19 -18.34
N GLN A 220 -4.75 -3.73 -19.57
CA GLN A 220 -3.58 -4.24 -20.31
C GLN A 220 -2.74 -5.27 -19.52
N GLY A 221 -3.40 -6.20 -18.82
CA GLY A 221 -2.74 -7.23 -18.01
C GLY A 221 -2.33 -6.78 -16.60
N VAL A 222 -2.60 -5.53 -16.22
CA VAL A 222 -2.49 -5.07 -14.84
C VAL A 222 -3.74 -5.50 -14.06
N PRO A 223 -3.59 -6.16 -12.90
CA PRO A 223 -4.73 -6.55 -12.07
C PRO A 223 -5.40 -5.33 -11.45
N ARG A 224 -6.71 -5.42 -11.24
CA ARG A 224 -7.44 -4.43 -10.42
C ARG A 224 -7.03 -4.58 -8.97
N ALA A 225 -6.97 -3.46 -8.25
CA ALA A 225 -6.73 -3.45 -6.82
C ALA A 225 -7.64 -2.42 -6.15
N ARG A 226 -8.26 -2.78 -5.03
CA ARG A 226 -9.13 -1.91 -4.24
C ARG A 226 -8.71 -1.94 -2.79
N LEU A 227 -8.74 -0.78 -2.17
CA LEU A 227 -8.55 -0.52 -0.75
C LEU A 227 -9.81 0.15 -0.21
N GLU A 228 -10.26 -0.28 0.96
CA GLU A 228 -11.34 0.33 1.71
C GLU A 228 -10.94 0.55 3.16
N TYR A 229 -11.31 1.70 3.72
CA TYR A 229 -11.21 1.99 5.14
C TYR A 229 -12.60 2.18 5.75
N ARG A 230 -12.80 1.66 6.95
CA ARG A 230 -14.07 1.76 7.69
C ARG A 230 -13.86 1.69 9.19
N GLY A 231 -14.94 1.90 9.95
CA GLY A 231 -14.94 1.67 11.41
C GLY A 231 -13.98 2.59 12.19
N PHE A 232 -13.82 3.83 11.73
CA PHE A 232 -12.94 4.81 12.35
C PHE A 232 -13.33 5.06 13.82
N GLY A 233 -12.38 4.91 14.74
CA GLY A 233 -12.59 5.08 16.18
C GLY A 233 -13.25 3.87 16.88
N THR A 234 -13.63 2.81 16.15
CA THR A 234 -14.19 1.61 16.75
C THR A 234 -13.12 0.85 17.53
N ALA A 235 -13.40 0.48 18.78
CA ALA A 235 -12.45 -0.24 19.62
C ALA A 235 -11.98 -1.54 18.95
N VAL A 236 -10.65 -1.74 18.90
CA VAL A 236 -10.03 -2.96 18.37
C VAL A 236 -9.47 -3.77 19.53
N THR A 237 -9.94 -5.01 19.65
CA THR A 237 -9.42 -5.96 20.64
C THR A 237 -8.59 -7.03 19.95
N VAL A 238 -7.33 -7.18 20.37
CA VAL A 238 -6.43 -8.24 19.91
C VAL A 238 -5.88 -8.94 21.13
N SER A 239 -6.08 -10.26 21.22
CA SER A 239 -5.54 -11.09 22.30
C SER A 239 -4.32 -11.87 21.84
N ARG A 240 -3.37 -12.05 22.76
CA ARG A 240 -2.23 -12.95 22.57
C ARG A 240 -2.79 -14.35 22.28
N PRO A 241 -2.38 -15.01 21.19
CA PRO A 241 -2.80 -16.37 20.95
C PRO A 241 -2.35 -17.32 22.07
N PRO A 242 -3.21 -18.25 22.51
CA PRO A 242 -2.80 -19.28 23.46
C PRO A 242 -1.76 -20.20 22.80
N ALA A 243 -0.82 -20.69 23.59
CA ALA A 243 0.18 -21.67 23.17
C ALA A 243 1.03 -21.26 21.94
N ALA A 244 1.26 -19.95 21.73
CA ALA A 244 2.17 -19.49 20.69
C ALA A 244 3.61 -19.96 20.97
N VAL A 245 4.23 -20.63 20.00
CA VAL A 245 5.62 -21.13 20.11
C VAL A 245 6.59 -20.22 19.36
N PRO A 246 7.88 -20.17 19.70
CA PRO A 246 8.86 -19.43 18.90
C PRO A 246 8.88 -19.90 17.44
N ALA A 247 8.89 -18.97 16.49
CA ALA A 247 8.99 -19.31 15.08
C ALA A 247 10.37 -19.92 14.76
N PRO A 248 10.44 -21.05 14.04
CA PRO A 248 11.72 -21.63 13.64
C PRO A 248 12.42 -20.74 12.59
N ASP A 249 13.75 -20.84 12.51
CA ASP A 249 14.56 -19.99 11.62
C ASP A 249 14.19 -20.12 10.14
N THR A 250 13.62 -21.26 9.74
CA THR A 250 13.14 -21.51 8.38
C THR A 250 11.97 -20.62 7.97
N VAL A 251 11.26 -19.98 8.91
CA VAL A 251 10.14 -19.08 8.62
C VAL A 251 10.60 -17.72 8.11
N TYR A 252 11.65 -17.13 8.68
CA TYR A 252 12.03 -15.73 8.38
C TYR A 252 12.37 -15.47 6.90
N PRO A 253 13.08 -16.36 6.18
CA PRO A 253 13.30 -16.19 4.75
C PRO A 253 12.02 -16.21 3.90
N LEU A 254 10.91 -16.74 4.43
CA LEU A 254 9.60 -16.80 3.76
C LEU A 254 8.77 -15.54 3.98
N LEU A 255 9.07 -14.75 5.00
CA LEU A 255 8.34 -13.51 5.32
C LEU A 255 8.71 -12.36 4.41
N GLY A 256 9.93 -12.37 3.87
CA GLY A 256 10.41 -11.34 2.96
C GLY A 256 9.78 -11.49 1.58
N LEU A 257 9.47 -10.36 0.96
CA LEU A 257 9.28 -10.32 -0.48
C LEU A 257 10.63 -10.59 -1.17
N ARG A 258 10.79 -11.76 -1.82
CA ARG A 258 11.83 -11.96 -2.85
C ARG A 258 11.44 -11.22 -4.10
#